data_AF-A0A4E9DV98-F1
#
_entry.id   AF-A0A4E9DV98-F1
#
_cell.length_a   1.000
_cell.length_b   1.000
_cell.length_c   1.000
_cell.angle_alpha   90.00
_cell.angle_beta   90.00
_cell.angle_gamma   90.00
#
_symmetry.space_group_name_H-M   'P 1'
#
loop_
_entity.id
_entity.type
_entity.pdbx_description
1 polymer ?
#
loop_
_entity_poly.entity_id
_entity_poly.type
_entity_poly.pdbx_seq_one_letter_code
_entity_poly.pdbx_strand_id
1 'polypeptide(L)'
;MLSVKSAVAMEAHIPSMKYYPSVKVRETYEYDYIIFYRWLSPDLYERGRVMARLVAEMIEKRSRRIWLDQHQITRSTEPKEVTKRIGQTFQTVSQIIILAAPGDWDRFSNMDDIHRWEWEMSLRSDKQVWLLQYGMSDNEQPLSKEQLATGMETHCPTLAKLFMSKDVHIRSLSMDSIDTVVIIMSVSNLISTTPNHHVRLDEPISNKSVKDAESFAEIQKAFRAGKEHVVRWSPQEDTRIERAMQDLGSYLTDLDHSLSYEGTDKKVVWRKSCWFASHGIGHPFLDSESDIAKFDGDLKDGLTGLQALHDPRIRDSMHCLKSVLDGALVETSMAVGIDPELVQRCTVRYRAIKYTPHAGAPGGIGLHPDGNLLSALITNGPGLRVYDLDGTVRFPGHKGTIMMGGSTLYRWASEFLPTFHDVDISGDTVKVSIVAFFNFPDMEMIPRNMSTQEDGFFHDIRRIKEDDKLPHGELSPLWDIIIKNHNLTLPSVRASG
;
A
#
# COMPACT_ATOMS: atom_id res chain seq x y z
N MET A 1 -0.16 -39.05 -41.95
CA MET A 1 0.98 -39.18 -41.02
C MET A 1 2.01 -38.12 -41.37
N LEU A 2 1.96 -36.98 -40.69
CA LEU A 2 2.97 -35.93 -40.78
C LEU A 2 3.84 -36.05 -39.53
N SER A 3 5.12 -36.34 -39.76
CA SER A 3 6.14 -36.46 -38.72
C SER A 3 6.34 -35.11 -38.04
N VAL A 4 5.93 -35.02 -36.78
CA VAL A 4 6.29 -33.91 -35.89
C VAL A 4 7.77 -34.07 -35.58
N LYS A 5 8.61 -33.21 -36.16
CA LYS A 5 10.01 -33.10 -35.76
C LYS A 5 10.05 -32.63 -34.31
N SER A 6 10.70 -33.44 -33.46
CA SER A 6 11.09 -33.09 -32.10
C SER A 6 11.76 -31.70 -32.11
N ALA A 7 11.21 -30.77 -31.32
CA ALA A 7 11.86 -29.51 -31.02
C ALA A 7 13.16 -29.84 -30.27
N VAL A 8 14.28 -29.53 -30.91
CA VAL A 8 15.62 -29.67 -30.35
C VAL A 8 15.68 -28.85 -29.06
N ALA A 9 15.93 -29.51 -27.93
CA ALA A 9 16.29 -28.85 -26.68
C ALA A 9 17.56 -28.02 -26.95
N MET A 10 17.41 -26.69 -26.91
CA MET A 10 18.54 -25.76 -27.05
C MET A 10 19.39 -25.83 -25.79
N GLU A 11 20.60 -26.40 -25.89
CA GLU A 11 21.61 -26.31 -24.84
C GLU A 11 21.96 -24.83 -24.59
N ALA A 12 21.52 -24.28 -23.46
CA ALA A 12 21.97 -22.99 -23.00
C ALA A 12 23.43 -23.13 -22.60
N HIS A 13 24.33 -22.37 -23.23
CA HIS A 13 25.72 -22.32 -22.80
C HIS A 13 25.80 -21.41 -21.56
N ILE A 14 25.55 -22.00 -20.40
CA ILE A 14 25.61 -21.34 -19.09
C ILE A 14 27.07 -21.33 -18.62
N PRO A 15 27.62 -20.18 -18.17
CA PRO A 15 28.97 -20.14 -17.58
C PRO A 15 29.08 -21.10 -16.39
N SER A 16 30.17 -21.86 -16.32
CA SER A 16 30.36 -22.85 -15.23
C SER A 16 30.31 -22.18 -13.85
N MET A 17 29.66 -22.84 -12.88
CA MET A 17 29.37 -22.40 -11.49
C MET A 17 30.56 -21.92 -10.62
N LYS A 18 31.78 -21.88 -11.15
CA LYS A 18 32.97 -21.49 -10.38
C LYS A 18 33.33 -20.04 -10.72
N TYR A 19 33.15 -19.16 -9.73
CA TYR A 19 33.48 -17.73 -9.72
C TYR A 19 32.39 -16.75 -10.20
N TYR A 20 31.56 -16.30 -9.25
CA TYR A 20 31.23 -14.88 -9.17
C TYR A 20 32.14 -14.27 -8.09
N PRO A 21 33.16 -13.46 -8.45
CA PRO A 21 33.96 -12.77 -7.44
C PRO A 21 33.05 -11.82 -6.66
N SER A 22 33.31 -11.66 -5.35
CA SER A 22 32.68 -10.64 -4.51
C SER A 22 32.80 -9.27 -5.19
N VAL A 23 31.68 -8.77 -5.72
CA VAL A 23 31.65 -7.55 -6.53
C VAL A 23 31.71 -6.35 -5.59
N LYS A 24 32.72 -5.49 -5.77
CA LYS A 24 32.76 -4.17 -5.13
C LYS A 24 31.57 -3.35 -5.64
N VAL A 25 30.79 -2.79 -4.72
CA VAL A 25 29.66 -1.88 -4.97
C VAL A 25 30.12 -0.75 -5.89
N ARG A 26 29.48 -0.61 -7.05
CA ARG A 26 29.64 0.57 -7.92
C ARG A 26 28.80 1.71 -7.35
N GLU A 27 29.36 2.92 -7.34
CA GLU A 27 28.72 4.13 -6.77
C GLU A 27 27.48 4.61 -7.54
N THR A 28 27.19 4.07 -8.73
CA THR A 28 25.95 4.33 -9.48
C THR A 28 25.47 3.11 -10.28
N TYR A 29 24.19 2.75 -10.14
CA TYR A 29 23.53 1.71 -10.93
C TYR A 29 23.00 2.28 -12.26
N GLU A 30 23.07 1.49 -13.33
CA GLU A 30 22.55 1.84 -14.67
C GLU A 30 21.04 1.65 -14.75
N TYR A 31 20.52 0.64 -14.06
CA TYR A 31 19.09 0.37 -13.94
C TYR A 31 18.71 0.24 -12.46
N ASP A 32 17.48 0.62 -12.13
CA ASP A 32 16.94 0.41 -10.79
C ASP A 32 16.49 -1.06 -10.63
N TYR A 33 15.95 -1.65 -11.70
CA TYR A 33 15.42 -3.02 -11.67
C TYR A 33 15.87 -3.84 -12.88
N ILE A 34 16.02 -5.14 -12.65
CA ILE A 34 15.99 -6.17 -13.71
C ILE A 34 14.78 -7.09 -13.50
N ILE A 35 14.02 -7.40 -14.56
CA ILE A 35 12.93 -8.37 -14.49
C ILE A 35 13.36 -9.71 -15.10
N PHE A 36 13.27 -10.76 -14.31
CA PHE A 36 13.30 -12.15 -14.76
C PHE A 36 11.89 -12.73 -14.77
N TYR A 37 11.50 -13.26 -15.93
CA TYR A 37 10.21 -13.88 -16.16
C TYR A 37 10.42 -14.95 -17.24
N ARG A 38 9.95 -16.19 -17.06
CA ARG A 38 10.15 -17.25 -18.04
C ARG A 38 8.91 -18.15 -18.16
N TRP A 39 8.94 -19.09 -19.11
CA TRP A 39 7.79 -19.66 -19.82
C TRP A 39 7.60 -21.19 -19.65
N LEU A 40 6.36 -21.70 -19.48
CA LEU A 40 5.71 -22.71 -20.37
C LEU A 40 4.26 -23.08 -19.98
N SER A 41 3.32 -22.91 -20.91
CA SER A 41 2.22 -23.87 -21.14
C SER A 41 1.73 -23.74 -22.60
N PRO A 42 1.34 -24.85 -23.26
CA PRO A 42 0.86 -24.86 -24.66
C PRO A 42 -0.32 -23.92 -24.97
N ASP A 43 -1.12 -23.55 -23.96
CA ASP A 43 -2.31 -22.70 -24.10
C ASP A 43 -2.12 -21.27 -23.53
N LEU A 44 -0.97 -20.98 -22.93
CA LEU A 44 -0.73 -19.80 -22.06
C LEU A 44 0.45 -18.92 -22.49
N TYR A 45 0.80 -18.99 -23.78
CA TYR A 45 2.04 -18.49 -24.39
C TYR A 45 2.41 -17.01 -24.07
N GLU A 46 1.49 -16.15 -23.62
CA GLU A 46 1.78 -14.71 -23.47
C GLU A 46 1.74 -14.15 -22.04
N ARG A 47 1.29 -14.90 -21.03
CA ARG A 47 0.94 -14.29 -19.72
C ARG A 47 2.14 -13.67 -18.99
N GLY A 48 3.22 -14.40 -18.79
CA GLY A 48 4.42 -13.86 -18.11
C GLY A 48 5.09 -12.73 -18.90
N ARG A 49 5.04 -12.82 -20.23
CA ARG A 49 5.57 -11.79 -21.14
C ARG A 49 4.79 -10.48 -21.03
N VAL A 50 3.47 -10.57 -21.07
CA VAL A 50 2.54 -9.45 -20.91
C VAL A 50 2.69 -8.83 -19.53
N MET A 51 2.74 -9.66 -18.48
CA MET A 51 2.88 -9.18 -17.11
C MET A 51 4.21 -8.46 -16.89
N ALA A 52 5.32 -9.00 -17.40
CA ALA A 52 6.63 -8.34 -17.35
C ALA A 52 6.63 -6.97 -18.01
N ARG A 53 5.95 -6.85 -19.16
CA ARG A 53 5.80 -5.58 -19.86
C ARG A 53 4.96 -4.58 -19.07
N LEU A 54 3.83 -5.02 -18.50
CA LEU A 54 2.97 -4.16 -17.69
C LEU A 54 3.71 -3.65 -16.45
N VAL A 55 4.43 -4.53 -15.74
CA VAL A 55 5.23 -4.14 -14.57
C VAL A 55 6.32 -3.15 -14.98
N ALA A 56 7.01 -3.40 -16.11
CA ALA A 56 7.99 -2.46 -16.65
C ALA A 56 7.38 -1.10 -16.99
N GLU A 57 6.24 -1.05 -17.69
CA GLU A 57 5.55 0.18 -18.03
C GLU A 57 5.12 0.96 -16.78
N MET A 58 4.66 0.28 -15.72
CA MET A 58 4.27 0.92 -14.46
C MET A 58 5.48 1.46 -13.69
N ILE A 59 6.62 0.76 -13.69
CA ILE A 59 7.88 1.22 -13.12
C ILE A 59 8.42 2.44 -13.90
N GLU A 60 8.38 2.38 -15.23
CA GLU A 60 8.81 3.47 -16.13
C GLU A 60 7.92 4.71 -15.98
N LYS A 61 6.60 4.56 -15.81
CA LYS A 61 5.68 5.68 -15.49
C LYS A 61 6.07 6.41 -14.22
N ARG A 62 6.70 5.71 -13.26
CA ARG A 62 7.26 6.29 -12.03
C ARG A 62 8.72 6.78 -12.21
N SER A 63 9.13 6.93 -13.47
CA SER A 63 10.45 7.41 -13.90
C SER A 63 11.62 6.58 -13.33
N ARG A 64 11.40 5.28 -13.08
CA ARG A 64 12.45 4.34 -12.67
C ARG A 64 13.00 3.63 -13.90
N ARG A 65 14.30 3.38 -13.92
CA ARG A 65 15.00 2.73 -15.03
C ARG A 65 14.88 1.22 -14.86
N ILE A 66 14.38 0.54 -15.89
CA ILE A 66 14.21 -0.90 -15.85
C ILE A 66 14.91 -1.58 -17.01
N TRP A 67 15.56 -2.69 -16.72
CA TRP A 67 16.03 -3.60 -17.74
C TRP A 67 15.04 -4.76 -17.88
N LEU A 68 14.47 -4.86 -19.08
CA LEU A 68 13.63 -5.97 -19.50
C LEU A 68 14.22 -6.51 -20.80
N ASP A 69 14.52 -7.80 -20.84
CA ASP A 69 15.14 -8.41 -22.03
C ASP A 69 14.30 -8.22 -23.31
N GLN A 70 12.98 -8.14 -23.23
CA GLN A 70 12.09 -7.86 -24.36
C GLN A 70 12.39 -6.52 -25.04
N HIS A 71 12.89 -5.55 -24.27
CA HIS A 71 13.25 -4.23 -24.77
C HIS A 71 14.67 -4.24 -25.35
N GLN A 72 15.53 -5.19 -24.95
CA GLN A 72 16.98 -5.12 -25.10
C GLN A 72 17.57 -6.23 -25.98
N ILE A 73 16.83 -7.31 -26.20
CA ILE A 73 17.28 -8.54 -26.84
C ILE A 73 16.29 -8.93 -27.95
N THR A 74 16.81 -9.10 -29.15
CA THR A 74 16.01 -9.54 -30.30
C THR A 74 15.97 -11.07 -30.38
N ARG A 75 14.96 -11.63 -31.04
CA ARG A 75 14.83 -13.08 -31.30
C ARG A 75 16.01 -13.69 -32.07
N SER A 76 16.80 -12.86 -32.75
CA SER A 76 18.00 -13.27 -33.50
C SER A 76 19.28 -13.28 -32.66
N THR A 77 19.21 -12.96 -31.36
CA THR A 77 20.38 -12.91 -30.49
C THR A 77 20.80 -14.32 -30.07
N GLU A 78 22.08 -14.64 -30.24
CA GLU A 78 22.65 -15.94 -29.85
C GLU A 78 22.53 -16.20 -28.33
N PRO A 79 22.21 -17.43 -27.88
CA PRO A 79 22.00 -17.74 -26.45
C PRO A 79 23.17 -17.35 -25.53
N LYS A 80 24.41 -17.47 -26.01
CA LYS A 80 25.61 -17.06 -25.26
C LYS A 80 25.67 -15.55 -25.04
N GLU A 81 25.17 -14.78 -26.00
CA GLU A 81 25.11 -13.32 -25.92
C GLU A 81 23.96 -12.88 -25.00
N VAL A 82 22.85 -13.62 -24.97
CA VAL A 82 21.73 -13.39 -24.04
C VAL A 82 22.20 -13.51 -22.58
N THR A 83 22.80 -14.64 -22.23
CA THR A 83 23.29 -14.90 -20.86
C THR A 83 24.39 -13.92 -20.45
N LYS A 84 25.30 -13.57 -21.37
CA LYS A 84 26.32 -12.56 -21.15
C LYS A 84 25.72 -11.18 -20.85
N ARG A 85 24.73 -10.72 -21.62
CA ARG A 85 24.06 -9.44 -21.39
C ARG A 85 23.33 -9.42 -20.05
N ILE A 86 22.58 -10.47 -19.74
CA ILE A 86 21.93 -10.61 -18.43
C ILE A 86 22.96 -10.53 -17.30
N GLY A 87 24.07 -11.27 -17.40
CA GLY A 87 25.12 -11.26 -16.40
C GLY A 87 25.81 -9.90 -16.23
N GLN A 88 25.97 -9.14 -17.33
CA GLN A 88 26.52 -7.79 -17.30
C GLN A 88 25.54 -6.79 -16.66
N THR A 89 24.28 -6.77 -17.10
CA THR A 89 23.25 -5.90 -16.52
C THR A 89 23.01 -6.23 -15.04
N PHE A 90 23.09 -7.50 -14.66
CA PHE A 90 22.95 -7.91 -13.26
C PHE A 90 23.99 -7.26 -12.34
N GLN A 91 25.15 -6.86 -12.87
CA GLN A 91 26.16 -6.11 -12.10
C GLN A 91 25.82 -4.62 -11.96
N THR A 92 24.91 -4.09 -12.77
CA THR A 92 24.57 -2.66 -12.85
C THR A 92 23.13 -2.35 -12.43
N VAL A 93 22.43 -3.31 -11.81
CA VAL A 93 21.07 -3.13 -11.24
C VAL A 93 21.09 -3.10 -9.72
N SER A 94 20.22 -2.30 -9.09
CA SER A 94 20.08 -2.29 -7.62
C SER A 94 19.18 -3.40 -7.10
N GLN A 95 18.11 -3.73 -7.83
CA GLN A 95 17.11 -4.71 -7.40
C GLN A 95 16.73 -5.71 -8.49
N ILE A 96 16.19 -6.84 -8.05
CA ILE A 96 15.79 -7.95 -8.90
C ILE A 96 14.30 -8.20 -8.70
N ILE A 97 13.58 -8.33 -9.81
CA ILE A 97 12.17 -8.72 -9.85
C ILE A 97 12.10 -10.07 -10.53
N ILE A 98 11.49 -11.03 -9.86
CA ILE A 98 11.19 -12.35 -10.40
C ILE A 98 9.67 -12.44 -10.52
N LEU A 99 9.18 -12.62 -11.75
CA LEU A 99 7.78 -12.95 -12.00
C LEU A 99 7.64 -14.46 -12.10
N ALA A 100 6.77 -15.03 -11.28
CA ALA A 100 6.50 -16.46 -11.28
C ALA A 100 5.00 -16.75 -11.24
N ALA A 101 4.57 -17.73 -12.01
CA ALA A 101 3.24 -18.31 -11.95
C ALA A 101 3.31 -19.72 -11.32
N PRO A 102 2.18 -20.25 -10.83
CA PRO A 102 2.10 -21.66 -10.42
C PRO A 102 2.61 -22.59 -11.53
N GLY A 103 3.55 -23.47 -11.18
CA GLY A 103 4.16 -24.43 -12.10
C GLY A 103 5.50 -24.01 -12.70
N ASP A 104 5.95 -22.75 -12.52
CA ASP A 104 7.25 -22.31 -13.06
C ASP A 104 8.44 -23.10 -12.47
N TRP A 105 8.27 -23.67 -11.27
CA TRP A 105 9.28 -24.49 -10.59
C TRP A 105 9.56 -25.83 -11.30
N ASP A 106 8.64 -26.35 -12.11
CA ASP A 106 8.80 -27.65 -12.82
C ASP A 106 10.09 -27.68 -13.64
N ARG A 107 10.46 -26.51 -14.17
CA ARG A 107 11.62 -26.28 -15.03
C ARG A 107 12.96 -26.38 -14.30
N PHE A 108 12.96 -26.25 -12.97
CA PHE A 108 14.20 -26.30 -12.19
C PHE A 108 14.84 -27.70 -12.18
N SER A 109 14.09 -28.72 -12.60
CA SER A 109 14.61 -30.08 -12.83
C SER A 109 15.69 -30.10 -13.93
N ASN A 110 15.66 -29.16 -14.88
CA ASN A 110 16.69 -29.01 -15.91
C ASN A 110 17.82 -28.07 -15.42
N MET A 111 19.05 -28.58 -15.36
CA MET A 111 20.23 -27.79 -14.93
C MET A 111 20.63 -26.71 -15.95
N ASP A 112 20.28 -26.89 -17.22
CA ASP A 112 20.61 -25.94 -18.30
C ASP A 112 19.46 -24.94 -18.55
N ASP A 113 18.49 -24.87 -17.65
CA ASP A 113 17.39 -23.92 -17.76
C ASP A 113 17.85 -22.50 -17.35
N ILE A 114 17.74 -21.54 -18.28
CA ILE A 114 18.11 -20.15 -18.03
C ILE A 114 17.32 -19.53 -16.87
N HIS A 115 16.06 -19.94 -16.65
CA HIS A 115 15.26 -19.43 -15.55
C HIS A 115 15.82 -19.88 -14.21
N ARG A 116 16.17 -21.16 -14.11
CA ARG A 116 16.84 -21.69 -12.93
C ARG A 116 18.13 -20.92 -12.64
N TRP A 117 18.94 -20.67 -13.67
CA TRP A 117 20.17 -19.89 -13.52
C TRP A 117 19.92 -18.45 -13.05
N GLU A 118 18.91 -17.77 -13.58
CA GLU A 118 18.50 -16.43 -13.14
C GLU A 118 18.11 -16.41 -11.66
N TRP A 119 17.34 -17.40 -11.21
CA TRP A 119 16.97 -17.57 -9.81
C TRP A 119 18.18 -17.84 -8.92
N GLU A 120 19.04 -18.78 -9.29
CA GLU A 120 20.25 -19.10 -8.53
C GLU A 120 21.17 -17.89 -8.38
N MET A 121 21.37 -17.12 -9.47
CA MET A 121 22.15 -15.89 -9.45
C MET A 121 21.51 -14.83 -8.54
N SER A 122 20.18 -14.69 -8.61
CA SER A 122 19.43 -13.72 -7.82
C SER A 122 19.52 -14.00 -6.32
N LEU A 123 19.28 -15.25 -5.92
CA LEU A 123 19.24 -15.65 -4.52
C LEU A 123 20.63 -15.70 -3.86
N ARG A 124 21.70 -15.85 -4.65
CA ARG A 124 23.08 -15.78 -4.15
C ARG A 124 23.64 -14.36 -4.09
N SER A 125 22.95 -13.38 -4.66
CA SER A 125 23.42 -12.00 -4.67
C SER A 125 23.13 -11.27 -3.36
N ASP A 126 23.79 -10.15 -3.17
CA ASP A 126 23.54 -9.17 -2.10
C ASP A 126 22.31 -8.28 -2.37
N LYS A 127 21.72 -8.36 -3.56
CA LYS A 127 20.63 -7.48 -4.00
C LYS A 127 19.32 -7.85 -3.35
N GLN A 128 18.42 -6.87 -3.28
CA GLN A 128 17.03 -7.08 -2.88
C GLN A 128 16.30 -7.86 -3.99
N VAL A 129 15.56 -8.90 -3.59
CA VAL A 129 14.83 -9.76 -4.51
C VAL A 129 13.34 -9.66 -4.22
N TRP A 130 12.57 -9.32 -5.25
CA TRP A 130 11.10 -9.31 -5.24
C TRP A 130 10.58 -10.50 -6.03
N LEU A 131 9.72 -11.31 -5.42
CA LEU A 131 8.99 -12.38 -6.09
C LEU A 131 7.52 -11.97 -6.25
N LEU A 132 7.09 -11.70 -7.47
CA LEU A 132 5.71 -11.34 -7.77
C LEU A 132 4.99 -12.55 -8.40
N GLN A 133 4.04 -13.10 -7.65
CA GLN A 133 3.23 -14.25 -8.02
C GLN A 133 2.04 -13.80 -8.86
N TYR A 134 1.92 -14.28 -10.10
CA TYR A 134 0.83 -13.90 -11.01
C TYR A 134 0.10 -15.13 -11.55
N GLY A 135 -1.14 -14.92 -12.06
CA GLY A 135 -1.95 -16.02 -12.61
C GLY A 135 -2.58 -16.95 -11.55
N MET A 136 -2.58 -16.51 -10.30
CA MET A 136 -3.41 -17.08 -9.22
C MET A 136 -4.88 -16.79 -9.50
N SER A 137 -5.81 -17.60 -8.96
CA SER A 137 -7.23 -17.25 -9.02
C SER A 137 -7.51 -15.99 -8.19
N ASP A 138 -8.55 -15.21 -8.54
CA ASP A 138 -8.82 -13.88 -7.95
C ASP A 138 -8.99 -13.89 -6.41
N ASN A 139 -9.19 -15.08 -5.82
CA ASN A 139 -9.39 -15.30 -4.39
C ASN A 139 -8.23 -16.04 -3.70
N GLU A 140 -7.16 -16.40 -4.42
CA GLU A 140 -6.01 -17.09 -3.84
C GLU A 140 -5.04 -16.11 -3.17
N GLN A 141 -4.73 -16.37 -1.91
CA GLN A 141 -3.64 -15.67 -1.23
C GLN A 141 -2.29 -16.04 -1.86
N PRO A 142 -1.31 -15.10 -1.88
CA PRO A 142 0.04 -15.44 -2.31
C PRO A 142 0.59 -16.58 -1.46
N LEU A 143 1.20 -17.57 -2.11
CA LEU A 143 1.82 -18.68 -1.39
C LEU A 143 2.91 -18.15 -0.46
N SER A 144 2.95 -18.70 0.76
CA SER A 144 3.98 -18.36 1.74
C SER A 144 5.36 -18.80 1.25
N LYS A 145 6.40 -18.24 1.86
CA LYS A 145 7.79 -18.59 1.55
C LYS A 145 8.05 -20.10 1.73
N GLU A 146 7.49 -20.69 2.78
CA GLU A 146 7.59 -22.11 3.11
C GLU A 146 6.85 -22.99 2.09
N GLN A 147 5.65 -22.57 1.67
CA GLN A 147 4.87 -23.27 0.65
C GLN A 147 5.60 -23.27 -0.69
N LEU A 148 6.15 -22.12 -1.09
CA LEU A 148 6.95 -21.97 -2.29
C LEU A 148 8.23 -22.81 -2.23
N ALA A 149 8.94 -22.78 -1.10
CA ALA A 149 10.14 -23.59 -0.90
C ALA A 149 9.86 -25.09 -0.99
N THR A 150 8.76 -25.55 -0.38
CA THR A 150 8.32 -26.96 -0.44
C THR A 150 8.02 -27.37 -1.89
N GLY A 151 7.34 -26.51 -2.65
CA GLY A 151 7.10 -26.72 -4.07
C GLY A 151 8.41 -26.84 -4.86
N MET A 152 9.35 -25.91 -4.63
CA MET A 152 10.67 -25.92 -5.29
C MET A 152 11.53 -27.12 -4.89
N GLU A 153 11.44 -27.61 -3.65
CA GLU A 153 12.30 -28.66 -3.11
C GLU A 153 12.18 -29.96 -3.93
N THR A 154 10.98 -30.25 -4.42
CA THR A 154 10.72 -31.43 -5.27
C THR A 154 11.49 -31.39 -6.60
N HIS A 155 11.77 -30.19 -7.12
CA HIS A 155 12.44 -29.99 -8.42
C HIS A 155 13.92 -29.61 -8.30
N CYS A 156 14.26 -28.82 -7.28
CA CYS A 156 15.63 -28.38 -7.00
C CYS A 156 15.85 -28.08 -5.50
N PRO A 157 16.28 -29.07 -4.71
CA PRO A 157 16.50 -28.91 -3.26
C PRO A 157 17.50 -27.80 -2.91
N THR A 158 18.52 -27.61 -3.76
CA THR A 158 19.54 -26.56 -3.55
C THR A 158 18.94 -25.16 -3.69
N LEU A 159 18.05 -24.96 -4.66
CA LEU A 159 17.40 -23.67 -4.87
C LEU A 159 16.39 -23.38 -3.76
N ALA A 160 15.62 -24.37 -3.32
CA ALA A 160 14.72 -24.24 -2.18
C ALA A 160 15.47 -23.80 -0.91
N LYS A 161 16.64 -24.39 -0.65
CA LYS A 161 17.49 -23.98 0.48
C LYS A 161 17.99 -22.54 0.35
N LEU A 162 18.43 -22.13 -0.85
CA LEU A 162 18.84 -20.75 -1.12
C LEU A 162 17.69 -19.78 -0.91
N PHE A 163 16.50 -20.12 -1.42
CA PHE A 163 15.28 -19.32 -1.29
C PHE A 163 14.89 -19.12 0.17
N MET A 164 14.93 -20.18 0.98
CA MET A 164 14.67 -20.08 2.42
C MET A 164 15.68 -19.20 3.15
N SER A 165 16.96 -19.27 2.77
CA SER A 165 18.05 -18.51 3.41
C SER A 165 18.10 -17.02 3.02
N LYS A 166 17.58 -16.67 1.85
CA LYS A 166 17.62 -15.31 1.31
C LYS A 166 16.38 -14.54 1.75
N ASP A 167 16.52 -13.28 2.14
CA ASP A 167 15.35 -12.42 2.30
C ASP A 167 14.76 -12.04 0.94
N VAL A 168 13.49 -12.38 0.72
CA VAL A 168 12.78 -12.23 -0.55
C VAL A 168 11.41 -11.64 -0.26
N HIS A 169 11.09 -10.50 -0.88
CA HIS A 169 9.80 -9.87 -0.73
C HIS A 169 8.79 -10.50 -1.69
N ILE A 170 7.81 -11.21 -1.13
CA ILE A 170 6.84 -11.98 -1.90
C ILE A 170 5.53 -11.19 -2.00
N ARG A 171 4.96 -11.07 -3.21
CA ARG A 171 3.70 -10.35 -3.46
C ARG A 171 2.81 -11.10 -4.44
N SER A 172 1.49 -10.95 -4.29
CA SER A 172 0.54 -11.32 -5.34
C SER A 172 0.41 -10.18 -6.35
N LEU A 173 0.37 -10.52 -7.62
CA LEU A 173 0.33 -9.59 -8.75
C LEU A 173 -0.88 -9.89 -9.64
N SER A 174 -1.85 -8.99 -9.60
CA SER A 174 -3.01 -8.93 -10.47
C SER A 174 -3.06 -7.58 -11.19
N MET A 175 -4.00 -7.42 -12.12
CA MET A 175 -4.24 -6.11 -12.75
C MET A 175 -4.66 -5.04 -11.73
N ASP A 176 -5.28 -5.44 -10.61
CA ASP A 176 -5.74 -4.53 -9.57
C ASP A 176 -4.63 -4.18 -8.57
N SER A 177 -3.66 -5.07 -8.34
CA SER A 177 -2.59 -4.85 -7.36
C SER A 177 -1.31 -4.27 -7.96
N ILE A 178 -1.16 -4.27 -9.29
CA ILE A 178 0.10 -3.90 -9.98
C ILE A 178 0.62 -2.52 -9.59
N ASP A 179 -0.24 -1.50 -9.52
CA ASP A 179 0.20 -0.14 -9.20
C ASP A 179 0.72 -0.06 -7.76
N THR A 180 -0.04 -0.61 -6.81
CA THR A 180 0.33 -0.66 -5.39
C THR A 180 1.64 -1.43 -5.16
N VAL A 181 1.80 -2.60 -5.79
CA VAL A 181 3.02 -3.41 -5.70
C VAL A 181 4.23 -2.62 -6.22
N VAL A 182 4.09 -1.93 -7.36
CA VAL A 182 5.17 -1.13 -7.94
C VAL A 182 5.49 0.10 -7.08
N ILE A 183 4.52 0.71 -6.40
CA ILE A 183 4.77 1.77 -5.40
C ILE A 183 5.66 1.23 -4.29
N ILE A 184 5.26 0.12 -3.66
CA ILE A 184 5.99 -0.48 -2.53
C ILE A 184 7.45 -0.77 -2.90
N MET A 185 7.69 -1.30 -4.10
CA MET A 185 9.03 -1.57 -4.62
C MET A 185 9.83 -0.28 -4.82
N SER A 186 9.20 0.73 -5.43
CA SER A 186 9.82 2.03 -5.72
C SER A 186 10.27 2.76 -4.46
N VAL A 187 9.53 2.61 -3.36
CA VAL A 187 9.88 3.23 -2.08
C VAL A 187 10.97 2.44 -1.34
N SER A 188 10.94 1.11 -1.40
CA SER A 188 11.99 0.27 -0.81
C SER A 188 13.39 0.57 -1.39
N ASN A 189 13.47 1.01 -2.64
CA ASN A 189 14.71 1.45 -3.28
C ASN A 189 15.32 2.73 -2.67
N LEU A 190 14.50 3.62 -2.11
CA LEU A 190 14.99 4.86 -1.49
C LEU A 190 15.71 4.58 -0.17
N ILE A 191 15.18 3.63 0.62
CA ILE A 191 15.69 3.28 1.95
C ILE A 191 17.04 2.53 1.86
N SER A 192 17.25 1.69 0.83
CA SER A 192 18.53 0.96 0.67
C SER A 192 19.69 1.84 0.16
N THR A 193 19.40 3.03 -0.38
CA THR A 193 20.40 3.97 -0.90
C THR A 193 20.91 5.02 0.09
N THR A 194 20.48 4.98 1.35
CA THR A 194 21.06 5.79 2.42
C THR A 194 22.01 4.98 3.31
N PRO A 195 23.30 4.87 2.96
CA PRO A 195 24.31 4.50 3.93
C PRO A 195 24.61 5.70 4.84
N ASN A 196 24.56 5.45 6.15
CA ASN A 196 25.23 6.25 7.17
C ASN A 196 26.71 6.42 6.80
N HIS A 197 27.10 7.53 6.18
CA HIS A 197 28.43 8.12 6.34
C HIS A 197 28.50 9.54 5.74
N HIS A 198 29.26 10.39 6.44
CA HIS A 198 29.53 11.79 6.15
C HIS A 198 29.53 12.17 4.66
N VAL A 199 28.53 12.96 4.27
CA VAL A 199 28.49 13.62 2.96
C VAL A 199 29.63 14.63 2.89
N ARG A 200 30.61 14.35 2.04
CA ARG A 200 31.45 15.41 1.46
C ARG A 200 30.58 16.19 0.49
N LEU A 201 30.32 17.45 0.85
CA LEU A 201 29.88 18.50 -0.06
C LEU A 201 30.94 18.57 -1.17
N ASP A 202 30.61 18.15 -2.41
CA ASP A 202 31.18 18.68 -3.67
C ASP A 202 30.86 17.81 -4.92
N GLU A 203 29.74 17.07 -4.98
CA GLU A 203 29.23 16.52 -6.25
C GLU A 203 27.70 16.65 -6.39
N PRO A 204 27.18 16.85 -7.62
CA PRO A 204 25.78 17.20 -7.84
C PRO A 204 24.88 15.99 -7.62
N ILE A 205 24.15 16.00 -6.51
CA ILE A 205 23.09 15.02 -6.21
C ILE A 205 22.01 15.14 -7.29
N SER A 206 21.67 14.00 -7.91
CA SER A 206 20.57 13.88 -8.87
C SER A 206 19.29 14.56 -8.36
N ASN A 207 18.72 15.47 -9.15
CA ASN A 207 17.51 16.26 -8.83
C ASN A 207 16.26 15.44 -8.42
N LYS A 208 16.30 14.11 -8.48
CA LYS A 208 15.16 13.21 -8.24
C LYS A 208 15.11 12.63 -6.81
N SER A 209 16.25 12.23 -6.23
CA SER A 209 16.29 11.81 -4.82
C SER A 209 15.98 12.96 -3.87
N VAL A 210 16.30 14.19 -4.30
CA VAL A 210 15.98 15.42 -3.61
C VAL A 210 14.47 15.66 -3.55
N LYS A 211 13.73 15.45 -4.66
CA LYS A 211 12.26 15.63 -4.68
C LYS A 211 11.49 14.64 -3.82
N ASP A 212 11.89 13.36 -3.82
CA ASP A 212 11.23 12.34 -3.00
C ASP A 212 11.54 12.57 -1.50
N ALA A 213 12.77 12.98 -1.15
CA ALA A 213 13.16 13.34 0.20
C ALA A 213 12.49 14.63 0.70
N GLU A 214 12.35 15.64 -0.17
CA GLU A 214 11.59 16.86 0.12
C GLU A 214 10.10 16.55 0.36
N SER A 215 9.49 15.67 -0.45
CA SER A 215 8.11 15.21 -0.25
C SER A 215 7.90 14.55 1.11
N PHE A 216 8.80 13.65 1.52
CA PHE A 216 8.71 12.99 2.82
C PHE A 216 8.90 13.96 3.98
N ALA A 217 9.85 14.91 3.85
CA ALA A 217 10.06 15.94 4.86
C ALA A 217 8.82 16.85 5.03
N GLU A 218 8.10 17.17 3.94
CA GLU A 218 6.84 17.91 3.99
C GLU A 218 5.74 17.13 4.72
N ILE A 219 5.59 15.83 4.43
CA ILE A 219 4.63 14.97 5.12
C ILE A 219 4.97 14.89 6.62
N GLN A 220 6.22 14.61 6.97
CA GLN A 220 6.67 14.55 8.37
C GLN A 220 6.41 15.87 9.09
N LYS A 221 6.73 17.00 8.46
CA LYS A 221 6.50 18.33 9.03
C LYS A 221 5.01 18.59 9.27
N ALA A 222 4.14 18.22 8.34
CA ALA A 222 2.70 18.33 8.50
C ALA A 222 2.21 17.47 9.68
N PHE A 223 2.59 16.20 9.71
CA PHE A 223 2.13 15.25 10.73
C PHE A 223 2.67 15.56 12.14
N ARG A 224 3.93 15.99 12.26
CA ARG A 224 4.49 16.50 13.53
C ARG A 224 3.70 17.69 14.08
N ALA A 225 3.09 18.49 13.20
CA ALA A 225 2.28 19.65 13.56
C ALA A 225 0.78 19.34 13.68
N GLY A 226 0.36 18.07 13.58
CA GLY A 226 -1.05 17.66 13.65
C GLY A 226 -1.86 18.02 12.42
N LYS A 227 -1.18 18.24 11.29
CA LYS A 227 -1.77 18.74 10.04
C LYS A 227 -2.04 17.61 9.07
N GLU A 228 -3.05 17.80 8.23
CA GLU A 228 -3.30 16.97 7.06
C GLU A 228 -2.26 17.22 5.97
N HIS A 229 -2.07 16.21 5.12
CA HIS A 229 -1.33 16.30 3.87
C HIS A 229 -2.25 15.93 2.70
N VAL A 230 -2.18 16.64 1.58
CA VAL A 230 -3.04 16.37 0.42
C VAL A 230 -2.22 15.79 -0.71
N VAL A 231 -2.41 14.50 -0.99
CA VAL A 231 -1.83 13.83 -2.15
C VAL A 231 -2.66 14.20 -3.37
N ARG A 232 -2.05 14.98 -4.27
CA ARG A 232 -2.74 15.49 -5.47
C ARG A 232 -2.91 14.40 -6.51
N TRP A 233 -4.10 14.35 -7.11
CA TRP A 233 -4.37 13.49 -8.26
C TRP A 233 -3.91 14.15 -9.56
N SER A 234 -3.51 13.33 -10.52
CA SER A 234 -3.38 13.74 -11.91
C SER A 234 -4.75 14.06 -12.53
N PRO A 235 -4.81 14.86 -13.61
CA PRO A 235 -6.08 15.16 -14.29
C PRO A 235 -6.82 13.90 -14.78
N GLN A 236 -6.09 12.85 -15.17
CA GLN A 236 -6.67 11.57 -15.60
C GLN A 236 -7.27 10.79 -14.42
N GLU A 237 -6.64 10.85 -13.25
CA GLU A 237 -7.17 10.25 -12.01
C GLU A 237 -8.43 10.96 -11.54
N ASP A 238 -8.46 12.30 -11.58
CA ASP A 238 -9.59 13.13 -11.14
C ASP A 238 -10.91 12.69 -11.80
N THR A 239 -10.92 12.54 -13.14
CA THR A 239 -12.14 12.11 -13.87
C THR A 239 -12.60 10.70 -13.48
N ARG A 240 -11.66 9.77 -13.26
CA ARG A 240 -11.99 8.39 -12.86
C ARG A 240 -12.54 8.33 -11.44
N ILE A 241 -11.92 9.08 -10.53
CA ILE A 241 -12.32 9.17 -9.13
C ILE A 241 -13.69 9.83 -9.00
N GLU A 242 -13.95 10.92 -9.73
CA GLU A 242 -15.25 11.58 -9.73
C GLU A 242 -16.38 10.62 -10.16
N ARG A 243 -16.15 9.84 -11.23
CA ARG A 243 -17.11 8.83 -11.67
C ARG A 243 -17.33 7.74 -10.62
N ALA A 244 -16.25 7.22 -10.02
CA ALA A 244 -16.36 6.20 -8.98
C ALA A 244 -17.10 6.72 -7.73
N MET A 245 -16.86 7.98 -7.35
CA MET A 245 -17.58 8.65 -6.25
C MET A 245 -19.07 8.88 -6.58
N GLN A 246 -19.42 9.17 -7.83
CA GLN A 246 -20.82 9.28 -8.27
C GLN A 246 -21.53 7.92 -8.17
N ASP A 247 -20.90 6.86 -8.67
CA ASP A 247 -21.45 5.50 -8.63
C ASP A 247 -21.69 5.04 -7.18
N LEU A 248 -20.70 5.25 -6.32
CA LEU A 248 -20.81 4.99 -4.89
C LEU A 248 -21.92 5.85 -4.25
N GLY A 249 -21.98 7.14 -4.58
CA GLY A 249 -23.01 8.06 -4.10
C GLY A 249 -24.43 7.70 -4.54
N SER A 250 -24.58 7.12 -5.73
CA SER A 250 -25.84 6.56 -6.22
C SER A 250 -26.24 5.33 -5.40
N TYR A 251 -25.35 4.35 -5.23
CA TYR A 251 -25.60 3.15 -4.43
C TYR A 251 -26.03 3.47 -2.99
N LEU A 252 -25.32 4.39 -2.34
CA LEU A 252 -25.64 4.82 -0.97
C LEU A 252 -27.02 5.48 -0.85
N THR A 253 -27.66 5.92 -1.93
CA THR A 253 -28.99 6.55 -1.89
C THR A 253 -30.06 5.60 -1.38
N ASP A 254 -29.93 4.31 -1.68
CA ASP A 254 -30.98 3.32 -1.43
C ASP A 254 -30.84 2.68 -0.04
N LEU A 255 -29.79 3.02 0.71
CA LEU A 255 -29.57 2.52 2.06
C LEU A 255 -30.40 3.27 3.11
N ASP A 256 -30.60 2.62 4.25
CA ASP A 256 -31.25 3.22 5.42
C ASP A 256 -30.40 4.32 6.05
N HIS A 257 -31.07 5.30 6.65
CA HIS A 257 -30.41 6.33 7.44
C HIS A 257 -29.97 5.77 8.81
N SER A 258 -28.76 6.14 9.23
CA SER A 258 -28.25 5.99 10.60
C SER A 258 -27.73 7.33 11.11
N LEU A 259 -27.77 7.57 12.42
CA LEU A 259 -27.17 8.76 13.00
C LEU A 259 -25.64 8.67 12.92
N SER A 260 -25.00 9.80 12.62
CA SER A 260 -23.55 9.93 12.76
C SER A 260 -23.13 9.82 14.22
N TYR A 261 -21.83 9.58 14.42
CA TYR A 261 -21.24 9.71 15.74
C TYR A 261 -21.35 11.19 16.21
N GLU A 262 -21.74 11.38 17.47
CA GLU A 262 -21.81 12.71 18.12
C GLU A 262 -20.38 13.09 18.54
N GLY A 263 -19.79 14.07 17.86
CA GLY A 263 -18.49 14.62 18.26
C GLY A 263 -18.59 15.54 19.48
N THR A 264 -17.45 16.06 19.92
CA THR A 264 -17.35 16.87 21.14
C THR A 264 -18.19 18.16 21.09
N ASP A 265 -18.48 18.66 19.89
CA ASP A 265 -19.33 19.84 19.62
C ASP A 265 -20.82 19.49 19.39
N LYS A 266 -21.22 18.23 19.62
CA LYS A 266 -22.58 17.70 19.46
C LYS A 266 -23.20 17.83 18.06
N LYS A 267 -22.39 18.06 17.03
CA LYS A 267 -22.89 17.99 15.66
C LYS A 267 -23.27 16.54 15.33
N VAL A 268 -24.49 16.38 14.83
CA VAL A 268 -25.02 15.10 14.34
C VAL A 268 -25.67 15.29 12.98
N VAL A 269 -25.58 14.25 12.16
CA VAL A 269 -26.11 14.23 10.80
C VAL A 269 -26.70 12.85 10.50
N TRP A 270 -27.72 12.78 9.65
CA TRP A 270 -28.13 11.50 9.09
C TRP A 270 -27.09 11.06 8.07
N ARG A 271 -26.65 9.81 8.14
CA ARG A 271 -25.77 9.25 7.14
C ARG A 271 -26.34 7.96 6.58
N LYS A 272 -25.97 7.68 5.34
CA LYS A 272 -26.10 6.37 4.71
C LYS A 272 -24.69 5.86 4.50
N SER A 273 -24.37 4.70 5.07
CA SER A 273 -23.02 4.17 5.03
C SER A 273 -22.97 2.67 4.85
N CYS A 274 -21.87 2.22 4.27
CA CYS A 274 -21.40 0.85 4.31
C CYS A 274 -19.88 0.87 4.47
N TRP A 275 -19.27 -0.27 4.78
CA TRP A 275 -17.82 -0.36 4.76
C TRP A 275 -17.33 -1.68 4.16
N PHE A 276 -16.11 -1.61 3.65
CA PHE A 276 -15.36 -2.69 3.01
C PHE A 276 -14.07 -2.88 3.80
N ALA A 277 -13.46 -4.06 3.72
CA ALA A 277 -12.21 -4.33 4.42
C ALA A 277 -11.23 -5.08 3.54
N SER A 278 -9.95 -4.99 3.90
CA SER A 278 -8.87 -5.75 3.29
C SER A 278 -7.85 -6.08 4.37
N HIS A 279 -7.23 -7.27 4.26
CA HIS A 279 -6.16 -7.70 5.16
C HIS A 279 -4.90 -6.83 5.06
N GLY A 280 -4.81 -5.97 4.03
CA GLY A 280 -3.79 -4.94 3.97
C GLY A 280 -3.83 -4.12 2.69
N ILE A 281 -2.90 -3.19 2.58
CA ILE A 281 -2.74 -2.35 1.39
C ILE A 281 -2.46 -3.23 0.17
N GLY A 282 -3.17 -3.00 -0.94
CA GLY A 282 -3.02 -3.75 -2.18
C GLY A 282 -3.59 -5.17 -2.18
N HIS A 283 -4.09 -5.66 -1.04
CA HIS A 283 -4.82 -6.92 -0.99
C HIS A 283 -6.24 -6.77 -1.56
N PRO A 284 -6.88 -7.85 -2.03
CA PRO A 284 -8.29 -7.83 -2.41
C PRO A 284 -9.21 -7.41 -1.27
N PHE A 285 -10.44 -7.03 -1.61
CA PHE A 285 -11.49 -6.88 -0.60
C PHE A 285 -11.82 -8.24 0.02
N LEU A 286 -12.23 -8.23 1.29
CA LEU A 286 -12.81 -9.41 1.93
C LEU A 286 -14.14 -9.78 1.27
N ASP A 287 -14.36 -11.08 1.11
CA ASP A 287 -15.53 -11.65 0.45
C ASP A 287 -16.39 -12.52 1.39
N SER A 288 -16.06 -12.58 2.70
CA SER A 288 -16.74 -13.41 3.68
C SER A 288 -17.21 -12.62 4.91
N GLU A 289 -18.39 -12.97 5.44
CA GLU A 289 -18.90 -12.44 6.72
C GLU A 289 -17.95 -12.77 7.88
N SER A 290 -17.38 -13.98 7.90
CA SER A 290 -16.49 -14.42 8.97
C SER A 290 -15.21 -13.58 9.06
N ASP A 291 -14.71 -13.06 7.95
CA ASP A 291 -13.53 -12.20 7.96
C ASP A 291 -13.89 -10.75 8.27
N ILE A 292 -15.02 -10.26 7.74
CA ILE A 292 -15.56 -8.95 8.09
C ILE A 292 -15.81 -8.83 9.61
N ALA A 293 -16.33 -9.88 10.25
CA ALA A 293 -16.60 -9.89 11.69
C ALA A 293 -15.34 -9.75 12.57
N LYS A 294 -14.14 -9.93 12.02
CA LYS A 294 -12.86 -9.76 12.75
C LYS A 294 -12.36 -8.32 12.77
N PHE A 295 -12.94 -7.42 11.98
CA PHE A 295 -12.49 -6.03 11.86
C PHE A 295 -13.24 -5.13 12.84
N ASP A 296 -12.57 -4.07 13.31
CA ASP A 296 -13.21 -2.99 14.06
C ASP A 296 -14.23 -2.26 13.17
N GLY A 297 -15.52 -2.52 13.39
CA GLY A 297 -16.61 -1.94 12.65
C GLY A 297 -17.96 -2.55 13.00
N ASP A 298 -19.03 -1.83 12.67
CA ASP A 298 -20.38 -2.37 12.80
C ASP A 298 -20.61 -3.44 11.73
N LEU A 299 -20.92 -4.67 12.15
CA LEU A 299 -21.07 -5.80 11.23
C LEU A 299 -22.15 -5.56 10.17
N LYS A 300 -23.25 -4.87 10.50
CA LYS A 300 -24.34 -4.58 9.56
C LYS A 300 -23.87 -3.71 8.39
N ASP A 301 -23.14 -2.63 8.66
CA ASP A 301 -22.56 -1.79 7.61
C ASP A 301 -21.53 -2.58 6.77
N GLY A 302 -20.80 -3.53 7.37
CA GLY A 302 -19.82 -4.39 6.69
C GLY A 302 -20.47 -5.38 5.74
N LEU A 303 -21.54 -6.05 6.18
CA LEU A 303 -22.35 -6.93 5.35
C LEU A 303 -23.01 -6.19 4.18
N THR A 304 -23.41 -4.93 4.41
CA THR A 304 -23.92 -4.06 3.34
C THR A 304 -22.84 -3.77 2.30
N GLY A 305 -21.59 -3.53 2.73
CA GLY A 305 -20.46 -3.36 1.81
C GLY A 305 -20.12 -4.63 1.04
N LEU A 306 -20.14 -5.80 1.70
CA LEU A 306 -19.98 -7.09 1.04
C LEU A 306 -21.05 -7.31 -0.03
N GLN A 307 -22.30 -6.98 0.28
CA GLN A 307 -23.39 -7.05 -0.69
C GLN A 307 -23.18 -6.09 -1.86
N ALA A 308 -22.68 -4.87 -1.61
CA ALA A 308 -22.37 -3.88 -2.63
C ALA A 308 -21.34 -4.41 -3.65
N LEU A 309 -20.36 -5.21 -3.20
CA LEU A 309 -19.35 -5.81 -4.09
C LEU A 309 -19.93 -6.83 -5.07
N HIS A 310 -21.18 -7.29 -4.92
CA HIS A 310 -21.82 -8.14 -5.93
C HIS A 310 -22.31 -7.35 -7.16
N ASP A 311 -22.46 -6.03 -7.06
CA ASP A 311 -22.71 -5.17 -8.22
C ASP A 311 -21.38 -4.89 -8.93
N PRO A 312 -21.20 -5.33 -10.20
CA PRO A 312 -19.95 -5.13 -10.93
C PRO A 312 -19.54 -3.66 -11.04
N ARG A 313 -20.51 -2.74 -11.19
CA ARG A 313 -20.24 -1.31 -11.31
C ARG A 313 -19.68 -0.74 -10.02
N ILE A 314 -20.25 -1.16 -8.88
CA ILE A 314 -19.78 -0.72 -7.56
C ILE A 314 -18.44 -1.35 -7.23
N ARG A 315 -18.24 -2.63 -7.56
CA ARG A 315 -16.95 -3.32 -7.43
C ARG A 315 -15.86 -2.56 -8.18
N ASP A 316 -16.03 -2.26 -9.46
CA ASP A 316 -15.04 -1.54 -10.27
C ASP A 316 -14.74 -0.14 -9.71
N SER A 317 -15.77 0.59 -9.30
CA SER A 317 -15.63 1.90 -8.66
C SER A 317 -14.87 1.82 -7.34
N MET A 318 -15.16 0.82 -6.52
CA MET A 318 -14.48 0.59 -5.25
C MET A 318 -13.03 0.17 -5.45
N HIS A 319 -12.69 -0.65 -6.45
CA HIS A 319 -11.30 -0.96 -6.78
C HIS A 319 -10.53 0.30 -7.22
N CYS A 320 -11.15 1.16 -8.03
CA CYS A 320 -10.56 2.45 -8.41
C CYS A 320 -10.27 3.33 -7.19
N LEU A 321 -11.24 3.49 -6.29
CA LEU A 321 -11.07 4.31 -5.08
C LEU A 321 -10.05 3.68 -4.12
N LYS A 322 -10.08 2.36 -3.95
CA LYS A 322 -9.13 1.60 -3.13
C LYS A 322 -7.70 1.82 -3.60
N SER A 323 -7.42 1.70 -4.89
CA SER A 323 -6.07 1.90 -5.45
C SER A 323 -5.51 3.28 -5.12
N VAL A 324 -6.35 4.32 -5.20
CA VAL A 324 -5.94 5.71 -4.91
C VAL A 324 -5.69 5.92 -3.42
N LEU A 325 -6.56 5.38 -2.57
CA LEU A 325 -6.42 5.44 -1.11
C LEU A 325 -5.18 4.67 -0.65
N ASP A 326 -4.97 3.47 -1.18
CA ASP A 326 -3.84 2.60 -0.87
C ASP A 326 -2.50 3.24 -1.26
N GLY A 327 -2.42 3.85 -2.45
CA GLY A 327 -1.22 4.55 -2.87
C GLY A 327 -0.82 5.68 -1.91
N ALA A 328 -1.79 6.49 -1.49
CA ALA A 328 -1.56 7.57 -0.54
C ALA A 328 -1.21 7.07 0.87
N LEU A 329 -1.80 5.95 1.30
CA LEU A 329 -1.45 5.28 2.55
C LEU A 329 -0.02 4.75 2.54
N VAL A 330 0.46 4.14 1.44
CA VAL A 330 1.85 3.68 1.34
C VAL A 330 2.81 4.87 1.46
N GLU A 331 2.63 5.89 0.63
CA GLU A 331 3.50 7.07 0.61
C GLU A 331 3.60 7.70 2.01
N THR A 332 2.46 7.90 2.66
CA THR A 332 2.40 8.51 3.99
C THR A 332 3.00 7.60 5.06
N SER A 333 2.73 6.29 5.03
CA SER A 333 3.26 5.34 6.02
C SER A 333 4.78 5.32 6.01
N MET A 334 5.37 5.35 4.82
CA MET A 334 6.82 5.39 4.63
C MET A 334 7.40 6.71 5.11
N ALA A 335 6.75 7.84 4.80
CA ALA A 335 7.18 9.16 5.25
C ALA A 335 7.19 9.28 6.78
N VAL A 336 6.20 8.70 7.49
CA VAL A 336 6.16 8.70 8.96
C VAL A 336 6.99 7.59 9.60
N GLY A 337 7.77 6.85 8.81
CA GLY A 337 8.75 5.87 9.32
C GLY A 337 8.17 4.53 9.76
N ILE A 338 6.97 4.16 9.28
CA ILE A 338 6.44 2.80 9.52
C ILE A 338 7.20 1.85 8.61
N ASP A 339 7.75 0.78 9.20
CA ASP A 339 8.51 -0.22 8.47
C ASP A 339 7.67 -0.90 7.36
N PRO A 340 8.22 -1.13 6.15
CA PRO A 340 7.50 -1.77 5.04
C PRO A 340 6.95 -3.16 5.36
N GLU A 341 7.58 -3.95 6.23
CA GLU A 341 7.06 -5.23 6.71
C GLU A 341 5.88 -5.04 7.64
N LEU A 342 5.94 -4.05 8.53
CA LEU A 342 4.84 -3.72 9.42
C LEU A 342 3.62 -3.20 8.62
N VAL A 343 3.83 -2.37 7.59
CA VAL A 343 2.78 -1.90 6.68
C VAL A 343 2.00 -3.04 6.02
N GLN A 344 2.65 -4.18 5.73
CA GLN A 344 2.00 -5.34 5.13
C GLN A 344 1.08 -6.08 6.10
N ARG A 345 1.34 -5.98 7.40
CA ARG A 345 0.51 -6.60 8.44
C ARG A 345 -0.67 -5.73 8.82
N CYS A 346 -0.59 -4.43 8.56
CA CYS A 346 -1.66 -3.50 8.84
C CYS A 346 -2.91 -3.83 8.02
N THR A 347 -4.06 -3.57 8.61
CA THR A 347 -5.37 -3.78 8.01
C THR A 347 -5.96 -2.46 7.52
N VAL A 348 -6.85 -2.52 6.52
CA VAL A 348 -7.54 -1.33 6.00
C VAL A 348 -9.04 -1.55 6.00
N ARG A 349 -9.79 -0.59 6.55
CA ARG A 349 -11.25 -0.53 6.44
C ARG A 349 -11.68 0.72 5.68
N TYR A 350 -12.38 0.54 4.57
CA TYR A 350 -12.85 1.62 3.70
C TYR A 350 -14.31 1.90 4.01
N ARG A 351 -14.62 3.05 4.60
CA ARG A 351 -16.00 3.44 4.91
C ARG A 351 -16.50 4.45 3.90
N ALA A 352 -17.58 4.10 3.22
CA ALA A 352 -18.32 4.99 2.33
C ALA A 352 -19.46 5.66 3.10
N ILE A 353 -19.64 6.97 2.93
CA ILE A 353 -20.62 7.77 3.67
C ILE A 353 -21.27 8.77 2.72
N LYS A 354 -22.60 8.80 2.71
CA LYS A 354 -23.41 9.86 2.10
C LYS A 354 -24.12 10.61 3.21
N TYR A 355 -23.92 11.92 3.26
CA TYR A 355 -24.46 12.77 4.32
C TYR A 355 -25.85 13.29 3.94
N THR A 356 -26.72 13.41 4.93
CA THR A 356 -28.07 13.97 4.80
C THR A 356 -28.38 14.82 6.02
N PRO A 357 -28.87 16.06 5.85
CA PRO A 357 -29.24 16.91 6.99
C PRO A 357 -30.19 16.22 7.98
N HIS A 358 -29.92 16.38 9.28
CA HIS A 358 -30.77 15.85 10.35
C HIS A 358 -31.72 16.92 10.88
N ALA A 359 -33.03 16.64 10.89
CA ALA A 359 -34.06 17.51 11.48
C ALA A 359 -34.04 18.98 10.99
N GLY A 360 -33.68 19.21 9.73
CA GLY A 360 -33.61 20.55 9.13
C GLY A 360 -32.42 21.41 9.59
N ALA A 361 -31.55 20.89 10.46
CA ALA A 361 -30.30 21.55 10.81
C ALA A 361 -29.20 21.13 9.83
N PRO A 362 -28.39 22.07 9.30
CA PRO A 362 -27.14 21.74 8.61
C PRO A 362 -26.17 21.17 9.66
N GLY A 363 -26.30 19.87 9.91
CA GLY A 363 -25.47 19.13 10.85
C GLY A 363 -24.09 18.82 10.29
N GLY A 364 -23.34 17.99 11.00
CA GLY A 364 -22.00 17.59 10.60
C GLY A 364 -21.52 16.38 11.37
N ILE A 365 -20.34 15.88 11.03
CA ILE A 365 -19.59 15.05 11.98
C ILE A 365 -18.85 16.01 12.90
N GLY A 366 -19.07 15.86 14.20
CA GLY A 366 -18.46 16.74 15.18
C GLY A 366 -16.94 16.61 15.28
N LEU A 367 -16.30 17.57 15.92
CA LEU A 367 -14.84 17.62 16.08
C LEU A 367 -14.32 16.34 16.78
N HIS A 368 -13.35 15.68 16.17
CA HIS A 368 -12.64 14.52 16.70
C HIS A 368 -11.29 14.32 16.00
N PRO A 369 -10.33 13.62 16.63
CA PRO A 369 -9.28 12.89 15.93
C PRO A 369 -9.77 11.50 15.53
N ASP A 370 -9.18 10.91 14.50
CA ASP A 370 -9.40 9.49 14.19
C ASP A 370 -8.60 8.60 15.14
N GLY A 371 -9.23 7.53 15.65
CA GLY A 371 -8.57 6.55 16.53
C GLY A 371 -7.58 5.60 15.82
N ASN A 372 -7.47 5.71 14.50
CA ASN A 372 -6.70 4.82 13.64
C ASN A 372 -5.21 5.23 13.56
N LEU A 373 -4.37 4.44 12.86
CA LEU A 373 -2.98 4.80 12.61
C LEU A 373 -2.90 5.97 11.62
N LEU A 374 -3.48 5.77 10.43
CA LEU A 374 -3.63 6.79 9.40
C LEU A 374 -5.06 6.74 8.85
N SER A 375 -5.54 7.88 8.38
CA SER A 375 -6.78 7.97 7.60
C SER A 375 -6.49 8.61 6.25
N ALA A 376 -7.01 8.00 5.18
CA ALA A 376 -6.99 8.56 3.84
C ALA A 376 -8.44 8.86 3.40
N LEU A 377 -8.75 10.10 3.07
CA LEU A 377 -10.10 10.57 2.77
C LEU A 377 -10.20 11.10 1.34
N ILE A 378 -11.23 10.66 0.62
CA ILE A 378 -11.70 11.24 -0.64
C ILE A 378 -13.11 11.78 -0.41
N THR A 379 -13.38 13.01 -0.84
CA THR A 379 -14.70 13.66 -0.74
C THR A 379 -15.05 14.34 -2.06
N ASN A 380 -16.34 14.36 -2.41
CA ASN A 380 -16.84 14.99 -3.65
C ASN A 380 -17.13 16.50 -3.50
N GLY A 381 -16.89 17.08 -2.33
CA GLY A 381 -17.19 18.48 -2.06
C GLY A 381 -16.52 19.01 -0.80
N PRO A 382 -16.57 20.34 -0.59
CA PRO A 382 -15.94 21.01 0.54
C PRO A 382 -16.63 20.66 1.87
N GLY A 383 -16.02 21.12 2.97
CA GLY A 383 -16.62 21.13 4.31
C GLY A 383 -15.87 20.30 5.36
N LEU A 384 -14.80 19.59 4.99
CA LEU A 384 -13.83 19.13 6.00
C LEU A 384 -13.09 20.36 6.56
N ARG A 385 -13.01 20.48 7.89
CA ARG A 385 -12.21 21.51 8.56
C ARG A 385 -11.20 20.84 9.48
N VAL A 386 -9.97 21.33 9.46
CA VAL A 386 -8.88 20.85 10.31
C VAL A 386 -8.53 21.93 11.33
N TYR A 387 -8.39 21.55 12.59
CA TYR A 387 -8.20 22.43 13.73
C TYR A 387 -6.76 22.29 14.23
N ASP A 388 -5.94 23.30 13.97
CA ASP A 388 -4.54 23.31 14.42
C ASP A 388 -4.45 23.67 15.91
N LEU A 389 -3.41 23.20 16.59
CA LEU A 389 -3.19 23.53 18.00
C LEU A 389 -2.98 25.02 18.25
N ASP A 390 -2.65 25.83 17.25
CA ASP A 390 -2.43 27.28 17.38
C ASP A 390 -3.72 28.12 17.26
N GLY A 391 -4.88 27.50 17.03
CA GLY A 391 -6.16 28.18 16.81
C GLY A 391 -6.50 28.42 15.33
N THR A 392 -5.63 28.02 14.39
CA THR A 392 -5.92 28.11 12.95
C THR A 392 -6.90 27.02 12.52
N VAL A 393 -7.91 27.39 11.72
CA VAL A 393 -8.81 26.44 11.05
C VAL A 393 -8.45 26.37 9.55
N ARG A 394 -8.17 25.17 9.05
CA ARG A 394 -7.75 24.91 7.67
C ARG A 394 -8.80 24.14 6.88
N PHE A 395 -8.77 24.33 5.57
CA PHE A 395 -9.75 23.79 4.61
C PHE A 395 -8.98 23.10 3.48
N PRO A 396 -8.70 21.78 3.57
CA PRO A 396 -7.84 21.08 2.62
C PRO A 396 -8.40 20.92 1.20
N GLY A 397 -9.64 21.35 0.96
CA GLY A 397 -10.30 21.21 -0.34
C GLY A 397 -10.83 19.79 -0.57
N HIS A 398 -11.02 19.42 -1.83
CA HIS A 398 -11.59 18.12 -2.25
C HIS A 398 -11.01 17.62 -3.58
N LYS A 399 -9.82 18.10 -3.95
CA LYS A 399 -9.11 17.77 -5.20
C LYS A 399 -7.80 17.05 -4.90
N GLY A 400 -7.92 15.90 -4.24
CA GLY A 400 -6.80 15.10 -3.75
C GLY A 400 -7.24 14.16 -2.64
N THR A 401 -6.37 13.21 -2.30
CA THR A 401 -6.55 12.34 -1.14
C THR A 401 -6.02 13.05 0.10
N ILE A 402 -6.88 13.27 1.08
CA ILE A 402 -6.54 13.97 2.32
C ILE A 402 -6.04 12.93 3.32
N MET A 403 -4.77 13.02 3.67
CA MET A 403 -4.09 12.16 4.63
C MET A 403 -4.07 12.81 6.00
N MET A 404 -4.45 12.06 7.02
CA MET A 404 -4.54 12.53 8.41
C MET A 404 -3.87 11.52 9.35
N GLY A 405 -3.16 12.04 10.34
CA GLY A 405 -2.56 11.25 11.41
C GLY A 405 -3.61 10.96 12.49
N GLY A 406 -3.77 9.70 12.88
CA GLY A 406 -4.69 9.34 13.95
C GLY A 406 -3.98 9.20 15.30
N SER A 407 -4.79 8.98 16.34
CA SER A 407 -4.33 8.92 17.72
C SER A 407 -3.51 7.66 18.02
N THR A 408 -3.65 6.59 17.22
CA THR A 408 -2.77 5.41 17.31
C THR A 408 -1.35 5.74 16.86
N LEU A 409 -1.17 6.54 15.80
CA LEU A 409 0.16 7.00 15.38
C LEU A 409 0.83 7.84 16.47
N TYR A 410 0.07 8.76 17.08
CA TYR A 410 0.54 9.58 18.19
C TYR A 410 1.04 8.74 19.36
N ARG A 411 0.30 7.72 19.78
CA ARG A 411 0.69 6.83 20.89
C ARG A 411 1.88 5.94 20.56
N TRP A 412 1.91 5.40 19.34
CA TRP A 412 2.96 4.48 18.89
C TRP A 412 4.28 5.17 18.56
N ALA A 413 4.26 6.33 17.90
CA ALA A 413 5.48 7.05 17.52
C ALA A 413 5.91 8.10 18.56
N SER A 414 4.97 8.62 19.36
CA SER A 414 5.21 9.70 20.34
C SER A 414 5.79 10.99 19.75
N GLU A 415 5.64 11.18 18.43
CA GLU A 415 6.24 12.28 17.67
C GLU A 415 5.22 13.00 16.76
N PHE A 416 4.22 12.28 16.25
CA PHE A 416 3.24 12.83 15.31
C PHE A 416 1.94 13.14 16.03
N LEU A 417 1.48 14.39 15.95
CA LEU A 417 0.24 14.81 16.59
C LEU A 417 -0.97 14.31 15.78
N PRO A 418 -2.08 13.94 16.44
CA PRO A 418 -3.30 13.55 15.74
C PRO A 418 -3.95 14.77 15.07
N THR A 419 -4.55 14.56 13.90
CA THR A 419 -5.26 15.59 13.14
C THR A 419 -6.69 15.74 13.66
N PHE A 420 -6.96 16.85 14.36
CA PHE A 420 -8.31 17.20 14.81
C PHE A 420 -9.12 17.79 13.66
N HIS A 421 -10.28 17.20 13.38
CA HIS A 421 -11.10 17.64 12.27
C HIS A 421 -12.60 17.46 12.53
N ASP A 422 -13.40 18.21 11.78
CA ASP A 422 -14.85 18.05 11.74
C ASP A 422 -15.34 18.09 10.29
N VAL A 423 -16.59 17.69 10.08
CA VAL A 423 -17.22 17.72 8.77
C VAL A 423 -18.46 18.58 8.84
N ASP A 424 -18.44 19.71 8.16
CA ASP A 424 -19.62 20.53 7.89
C ASP A 424 -20.28 20.08 6.56
N ILE A 425 -21.61 20.08 6.55
CA ILE A 425 -22.43 19.80 5.36
C ILE A 425 -23.31 20.99 4.98
N SER A 426 -23.08 22.16 5.59
CA SER A 426 -23.86 23.37 5.34
C SER A 426 -23.96 23.67 3.84
N GLY A 427 -25.19 23.64 3.32
CA GLY A 427 -25.52 23.86 1.91
C GLY A 427 -26.43 22.78 1.30
N ASP A 428 -26.86 23.00 0.06
CA ASP A 428 -27.76 22.10 -0.69
C ASP A 428 -27.01 20.99 -1.46
N THR A 429 -25.70 20.87 -1.26
CA THR A 429 -24.86 19.91 -2.03
C THR A 429 -24.84 18.53 -1.39
N VAL A 430 -25.14 17.51 -2.20
CA VAL A 430 -25.04 16.11 -1.78
C VAL A 430 -23.57 15.74 -1.54
N LYS A 431 -23.23 15.54 -0.27
CA LYS A 431 -21.86 15.20 0.13
C LYS A 431 -21.69 13.69 0.26
N VAL A 432 -20.66 13.16 -0.40
CA VAL A 432 -20.24 11.76 -0.38
C VAL A 432 -18.75 11.71 -0.09
N SER A 433 -18.36 10.86 0.84
CA SER A 433 -16.96 10.61 1.19
C SER A 433 -16.66 9.12 1.28
N ILE A 434 -15.43 8.74 0.98
CA ILE A 434 -14.87 7.45 1.33
C ILE A 434 -13.60 7.68 2.16
N VAL A 435 -13.49 6.96 3.29
CA VAL A 435 -12.33 7.04 4.20
C VAL A 435 -11.72 5.66 4.35
N ALA A 436 -10.43 5.52 4.06
CA ALA A 436 -9.65 4.34 4.43
C ALA A 436 -9.05 4.54 5.83
N PHE A 437 -9.57 3.78 6.79
CA PHE A 437 -9.03 3.67 8.14
C PHE A 437 -7.95 2.58 8.14
N PHE A 438 -6.69 3.01 8.17
CA PHE A 438 -5.53 2.13 8.18
C PHE A 438 -5.06 1.90 9.61
N ASN A 439 -4.76 0.66 9.96
CA ASN A 439 -4.40 0.34 11.33
C ASN A 439 -3.43 -0.82 11.47
N PHE A 440 -2.67 -0.83 12.56
CA PHE A 440 -1.95 -2.02 12.98
C PHE A 440 -2.91 -3.21 13.22
N PRO A 441 -2.41 -4.46 13.19
CA PRO A 441 -3.17 -5.61 13.68
C PRO A 441 -3.76 -5.35 15.06
N ASP A 442 -5.04 -5.65 15.25
CA ASP A 442 -5.73 -5.45 16.52
C ASP A 442 -5.36 -6.53 17.53
N MET A 443 -5.35 -6.19 18.82
CA MET A 443 -4.99 -7.05 19.94
C MET A 443 -3.58 -7.66 19.85
N GLU A 444 -2.65 -6.95 19.20
CA GLU A 444 -1.26 -7.38 19.03
C GLU A 444 -0.25 -6.42 19.67
N MET A 445 0.92 -6.96 20.03
CA MET A 445 2.10 -6.16 20.39
C MET A 445 2.80 -5.66 19.13
N ILE A 446 2.80 -4.35 18.94
CA ILE A 446 3.41 -3.68 17.79
C ILE A 446 4.80 -3.17 18.17
N PRO A 447 5.87 -3.58 17.47
CA PRO A 447 7.21 -3.11 17.79
C PRO A 447 7.33 -1.60 17.49
N ARG A 448 7.98 -0.84 18.37
CA ARG A 448 8.39 0.55 18.08
C ARG A 448 9.68 0.61 17.26
N ASN A 449 10.49 -0.45 17.34
CA ASN A 449 11.70 -0.63 16.56
C ASN A 449 11.93 -2.13 16.30
N MET A 450 12.13 -2.53 15.05
CA MET A 450 12.34 -3.93 14.66
C MET A 450 13.63 -4.55 15.24
N SER A 451 14.58 -3.72 15.70
CA SER A 451 15.85 -4.19 16.28
C SER A 451 15.81 -4.55 17.77
N THR A 452 14.77 -4.14 18.50
CA THR A 452 14.64 -4.39 19.94
C THR A 452 13.21 -4.82 20.28
N GLN A 453 13.01 -6.11 20.55
CA GLN A 453 11.70 -6.68 20.92
C GLN A 453 11.18 -6.24 22.30
N GLU A 454 11.97 -5.49 23.08
CA GLU A 454 11.64 -5.15 24.46
C GLU A 454 10.72 -3.92 24.63
N ASP A 455 10.56 -3.08 23.59
CA ASP A 455 9.69 -1.89 23.63
C ASP A 455 8.56 -2.00 22.59
N GLY A 456 7.42 -2.52 23.05
CA GLY A 456 6.25 -2.79 22.21
C GLY A 456 5.02 -1.99 22.66
N PHE A 457 4.24 -1.53 21.69
CA PHE A 457 2.96 -0.87 21.88
C PHE A 457 1.83 -1.90 21.72
N PHE A 458 1.09 -2.19 22.80
CA PHE A 458 -0.09 -3.04 22.69
C PHE A 458 -1.23 -2.27 22.01
N HIS A 459 -1.63 -2.74 20.83
CA HIS A 459 -2.64 -2.08 20.03
C HIS A 459 -4.01 -2.72 20.26
N ASP A 460 -4.82 -2.06 21.10
CA ASP A 460 -6.24 -2.35 21.29
C ASP A 460 -7.03 -1.14 20.75
N ILE A 461 -7.53 -1.26 19.52
CA ILE A 461 -8.16 -0.13 18.82
C ILE A 461 -9.42 0.36 19.55
N ARG A 462 -10.17 -0.55 20.17
CA ARG A 462 -11.40 -0.22 20.87
C ARG A 462 -11.08 0.61 22.11
N ARG A 463 -10.11 0.18 22.91
CA ARG A 463 -9.67 0.92 24.09
C ARG A 463 -9.12 2.28 23.73
N ILE A 464 -8.33 2.39 22.65
CA ILE A 464 -7.80 3.68 22.17
C ILE A 464 -8.94 4.64 21.83
N LYS A 465 -9.95 4.18 21.08
CA LYS A 465 -11.10 4.99 20.69
C LYS A 465 -11.99 5.40 21.85
N GLU A 466 -12.07 4.58 22.89
CA GLU A 466 -12.77 4.90 24.14
C GLU A 466 -11.97 5.95 24.93
N ASP A 467 -10.65 5.78 25.05
CA ASP A 467 -9.74 6.69 25.76
C ASP A 467 -9.67 8.09 25.12
N ASP A 468 -9.68 8.18 23.79
CA ASP A 468 -9.66 9.44 23.03
C ASP A 468 -10.80 10.42 23.42
N LYS A 469 -11.85 9.91 24.05
CA LYS A 469 -13.06 10.65 24.44
C LYS A 469 -13.10 10.99 25.93
N LEU A 470 -12.21 10.40 26.73
CA LEU A 470 -12.23 10.56 28.18
C LEU A 470 -11.65 11.93 28.58
N PRO A 471 -12.26 12.65 29.55
CA PRO A 471 -11.72 13.91 30.05
C PRO A 471 -10.31 13.78 30.67
N HIS A 472 -9.90 12.56 31.01
CA HIS A 472 -8.62 12.21 31.62
C HIS A 472 -7.89 11.12 30.83
N GLY A 473 -8.27 10.92 29.56
CA GLY A 473 -7.55 10.04 28.64
C GLY A 473 -6.25 10.65 28.13
N GLU A 474 -5.47 9.89 27.36
CA GLU A 474 -4.14 10.31 26.92
C GLU A 474 -4.16 11.51 25.97
N LEU A 475 -5.26 11.75 25.27
CA LEU A 475 -5.45 12.94 24.42
C LEU A 475 -5.97 14.17 25.17
N SER A 476 -6.33 14.05 26.45
CA SER A 476 -6.90 15.15 27.24
C SER A 476 -6.08 16.46 27.16
N PRO A 477 -4.74 16.46 27.27
CA PRO A 477 -3.96 17.69 27.14
C PRO A 477 -4.07 18.37 25.78
N LEU A 478 -4.20 17.59 24.69
CA LEU A 478 -4.40 18.14 23.35
C LEU A 478 -5.81 18.70 23.18
N TRP A 479 -6.80 18.02 23.75
CA TRP A 479 -8.18 18.53 23.80
C TRP A 479 -8.25 19.87 24.53
N ASP A 480 -7.59 20.03 25.68
CA ASP A 480 -7.55 21.30 26.43
C ASP A 480 -7.01 22.45 25.58
N ILE A 481 -5.95 22.20 24.81
CA ILE A 481 -5.36 23.18 23.88
C ILE A 481 -6.36 23.52 22.77
N ILE A 482 -6.95 22.51 22.13
CA ILE A 482 -7.93 22.70 21.04
C ILE A 482 -9.14 23.49 21.53
N ILE A 483 -9.72 23.11 22.67
CA ILE A 483 -10.90 23.76 23.26
C ILE A 483 -10.59 25.23 23.56
N LYS A 484 -9.46 25.47 24.22
CA LYS A 484 -9.03 26.82 24.60
C LYS A 484 -8.77 27.70 23.38
N ASN A 485 -7.96 27.23 22.43
CA ASN A 485 -7.48 28.06 21.32
C ASN A 485 -8.54 28.28 20.24
N HIS A 486 -9.52 27.39 20.12
CA HIS A 486 -10.65 27.54 19.21
C HIS A 486 -11.92 28.08 19.88
N ASN A 487 -11.85 28.46 21.16
CA ASN A 487 -12.99 28.94 21.97
C ASN A 487 -14.21 28.01 21.89
N LEU A 488 -13.98 26.71 22.00
CA LEU A 488 -15.05 25.71 21.90
C LEU A 488 -15.82 25.63 23.22
N THR A 489 -17.14 25.72 23.14
CA THR A 489 -18.00 25.50 24.31
C THR A 489 -18.28 24.01 24.43
N LEU A 490 -17.64 23.34 25.39
CA LEU A 490 -18.01 21.98 25.72
C LEU A 490 -19.41 21.93 26.37
N PRO A 491 -20.23 20.90 26.07
CA PRO A 491 -21.41 20.63 26.84
C PRO A 491 -21.04 20.39 28.32
N SER A 492 -21.85 20.90 29.25
CA SER A 492 -21.66 20.62 30.67
C SER A 492 -21.65 19.11 30.90
N VAL A 493 -20.53 18.58 31.41
CA VAL A 493 -20.44 17.20 31.86
C VAL A 493 -21.48 17.03 32.96
N ARG A 494 -22.58 16.31 32.68
CA ARG A 494 -23.41 15.81 33.76
C ARG A 494 -22.52 14.86 34.53
N ALA A 495 -22.14 15.23 35.75
CA ALA A 495 -21.60 14.31 36.72
C ALA A 495 -22.62 13.19 36.90
N SER A 496 -22.43 12.09 36.19
CA SER A 496 -23.09 10.82 36.47
C SER A 496 -22.48 10.32 37.78
N GLY A 497 -23.23 10.53 38.87
CA GLY A 497 -23.04 9.79 40.12
C GLY A 497 -23.57 8.37 40.04
#